data_AF-A0A6J6AA30-F1
#
_entry.id   AF-A0A6J6AA30-F1
#
_cell.length_a   1.000
_cell.length_b   1.000
_cell.length_c   1.000
_cell.angle_alpha   90.00
_cell.angle_beta   90.00
_cell.angle_gamma   90.00
#
_symmetry.space_group_name_H-M   'P 1'
#
loop_
_entity.id
_entity.type
_entity.pdbx_description
1 polymer ?
#
loop_
_entity_poly.entity_id
_entity_poly.type
_entity_poly.pdbx_seq_one_letter_code
_entity_poly.pdbx_strand_id
1 'polypeptide(L)'
;MQVGRHGRAVSDVAADLGWGWHAVMDAVGAIGEQLVDHPDRIGAVTALGLDETLFALVGRFRRQLWSTQIVDVRRGQLLDVVPGRDSVEPCRWLAGRDPAWLAGIEWATLDLSAAYRSVYDTMLPDAVQVADPFHGSTRPTLGGGL
;
A
#
# COMPACT_ATOMS: atom_id res chain seq x y z
N MET A 1 4.02 -0.04 -22.18
CA MET A 1 2.72 0.62 -21.94
C MET A 1 2.98 2.08 -21.59
N GLN A 2 2.38 3.04 -22.29
CA GLN A 2 2.69 4.47 -22.13
C GLN A 2 2.27 5.03 -20.77
N VAL A 3 1.07 4.72 -20.29
CA VAL A 3 0.57 5.20 -18.98
C VAL A 3 1.25 4.48 -17.81
N GLY A 4 1.18 3.15 -17.75
CA GLY A 4 1.77 2.37 -16.66
C GLY A 4 3.31 2.39 -16.64
N ARG A 5 3.94 1.63 -17.55
CA ARG A 5 5.42 1.45 -17.56
C ARG A 5 6.21 2.75 -17.74
N HIS A 6 5.69 3.71 -18.52
CA HIS A 6 6.39 4.98 -18.78
C HIS A 6 5.85 6.14 -17.95
N GLY A 7 4.87 5.90 -17.07
CA GLY A 7 4.34 6.91 -16.15
C GLY A 7 3.67 8.11 -16.82
N ARG A 8 3.28 8.03 -18.10
CA ARG A 8 2.67 9.17 -18.80
C ARG A 8 1.25 9.39 -18.32
N ALA A 9 0.84 10.66 -18.21
CA ALA A 9 -0.56 10.96 -17.92
C ALA A 9 -1.46 10.44 -19.05
N VAL A 10 -2.64 9.92 -18.69
CA VAL A 10 -3.65 9.44 -19.64
C VAL A 10 -4.03 10.55 -20.63
N SER A 11 -4.11 11.80 -20.17
CA SER A 11 -4.38 12.98 -21.00
C SER A 11 -3.34 13.19 -22.10
N ASP A 12 -2.07 12.99 -21.77
CA ASP A 12 -0.98 13.21 -22.73
C ASP A 12 -1.00 12.13 -23.81
N VAL A 13 -1.27 10.89 -23.41
CA VAL A 13 -1.42 9.76 -24.34
C VAL A 13 -2.66 9.95 -25.21
N ALA A 14 -3.77 10.42 -24.65
CA ALA A 14 -4.98 10.72 -25.39
C ALA A 14 -4.75 11.82 -26.45
N ALA A 15 -4.04 12.89 -26.08
CA ALA A 15 -3.66 13.96 -26.98
C ALA A 15 -2.80 13.47 -28.15
N ASP A 16 -1.76 12.67 -27.87
CA ASP A 16 -0.88 12.08 -28.88
C ASP A 16 -1.62 11.17 -29.87
N LEU A 17 -2.60 10.42 -29.38
CA LEU A 17 -3.38 9.46 -30.19
C LEU A 17 -4.56 10.13 -30.91
N GLY A 18 -4.89 11.40 -30.59
CA GLY A 18 -6.08 12.07 -31.09
C GLY A 18 -7.39 11.46 -30.56
N TRP A 19 -7.36 10.81 -29.39
CA TRP A 19 -8.50 10.09 -28.80
C TRP A 19 -9.04 10.83 -27.57
N GLY A 20 -10.26 10.49 -27.16
CA GLY A 20 -10.82 10.98 -25.91
C GLY A 20 -10.15 10.34 -24.69
N TRP A 21 -10.02 11.09 -23.59
CA TRP A 21 -9.45 10.60 -22.34
C TRP A 21 -10.10 9.29 -21.87
N HIS A 22 -11.44 9.22 -21.94
CA HIS A 22 -12.19 8.03 -21.55
C HIS A 22 -11.79 6.78 -22.35
N ALA A 23 -11.61 6.90 -23.66
CA ALA A 23 -11.21 5.77 -24.50
C ALA A 23 -9.83 5.21 -24.10
N VAL A 24 -8.89 6.09 -23.73
CA VAL A 24 -7.58 5.66 -23.24
C VAL A 24 -7.67 5.09 -21.83
N MET A 25 -8.48 5.70 -20.95
CA MET A 25 -8.68 5.20 -19.59
C MET A 25 -9.35 3.82 -19.58
N ASP A 26 -10.33 3.58 -20.46
CA ASP A 26 -10.99 2.28 -20.61
C ASP A 26 -9.97 1.19 -21.00
N ALA A 27 -9.05 1.52 -21.91
CA ALA A 27 -7.97 0.60 -22.28
C ALA A 27 -6.98 0.36 -21.13
N VAL A 28 -6.67 1.39 -20.34
CA VAL A 28 -5.86 1.26 -19.11
C VAL A 28 -6.56 0.35 -18.10
N GLY A 29 -7.86 0.53 -17.90
CA GLY A 29 -8.68 -0.31 -17.01
C GLY A 29 -8.68 -1.77 -17.45
N ALA A 30 -9.05 -2.04 -18.71
CA ALA A 30 -9.15 -3.40 -19.25
C ALA A 30 -7.86 -4.21 -19.14
N ILE A 31 -6.69 -3.58 -19.36
CA ILE A 31 -5.39 -4.24 -19.22
C ILE A 31 -4.94 -4.25 -17.76
N GLY A 32 -5.16 -3.16 -17.03
CA GLY A 32 -4.73 -2.99 -15.65
C GLY A 32 -5.42 -4.00 -14.71
N GLU A 33 -6.71 -4.21 -14.87
CA GLU A 33 -7.49 -5.20 -14.11
C GLU A 33 -6.90 -6.60 -14.27
N GLN A 34 -6.56 -7.01 -15.50
CA GLN A 34 -5.94 -8.32 -15.74
C GLN A 34 -4.57 -8.48 -15.05
N LEU A 35 -3.79 -7.40 -14.94
CA LEU A 35 -2.51 -7.41 -14.26
C LEU A 35 -2.66 -7.44 -12.72
N VAL A 36 -3.68 -6.75 -12.20
CA VAL A 36 -4.02 -6.72 -10.77
C VAL A 36 -4.69 -8.02 -10.32
N ASP A 37 -5.42 -8.70 -11.19
CA ASP A 37 -6.07 -9.98 -10.86
C ASP A 37 -5.16 -11.18 -11.11
N HIS A 38 -3.99 -10.98 -11.73
CA HIS A 38 -3.07 -12.08 -12.01
C HIS A 38 -2.57 -12.74 -10.71
N PRO A 39 -2.77 -14.06 -10.52
CA PRO A 39 -2.49 -14.73 -9.24
C PRO A 39 -1.02 -14.65 -8.84
N ASP A 40 -0.11 -14.68 -9.81
CA ASP A 40 1.34 -14.66 -9.56
C ASP A 40 1.96 -13.26 -9.47
N ARG A 41 1.16 -12.18 -9.43
CA ARG A 41 1.68 -10.79 -9.50
C ARG A 41 2.53 -10.37 -8.29
N ILE A 42 2.36 -11.04 -7.14
CA ILE A 42 3.03 -10.72 -5.88
C ILE A 42 4.37 -11.46 -5.78
N GLY A 43 4.43 -12.73 -6.20
CA GLY A 43 5.61 -13.58 -6.00
C GLY A 43 5.95 -13.82 -4.52
N ALA A 44 7.16 -14.27 -4.23
CA ALA A 44 7.62 -14.51 -2.86
C ALA A 44 8.06 -13.19 -2.18
N VAL A 45 7.62 -12.92 -0.95
CA VAL A 45 7.96 -11.69 -0.20
C VAL A 45 8.60 -12.09 1.13
N THR A 46 9.72 -11.45 1.48
CA THR A 46 10.43 -11.71 2.75
C THR A 46 10.40 -10.52 3.72
N ALA A 47 10.01 -9.33 3.24
CA ALA A 47 9.84 -8.15 4.06
C ALA A 47 8.58 -7.40 3.65
N LEU A 48 7.62 -7.27 4.56
CA LEU A 48 6.31 -6.66 4.32
C LEU A 48 6.18 -5.38 5.13
N GLY A 49 5.69 -4.33 4.48
CA GLY A 49 5.38 -3.04 5.09
C GLY A 49 3.93 -2.66 4.89
N LEU A 50 3.42 -1.90 5.86
CA LEU A 50 2.13 -1.22 5.79
C LEU A 50 2.37 0.28 5.90
N ASP A 51 1.74 1.04 5.00
CA ASP A 51 1.77 2.49 4.98
C ASP A 51 0.36 3.04 4.76
N GLU A 52 0.09 4.26 5.21
CA GLU A 52 -1.22 4.89 5.19
C GLU A 52 -1.21 6.24 4.49
N THR A 53 -2.18 6.46 3.61
CA THR A 53 -2.35 7.75 2.95
C THR A 53 -3.80 8.18 2.97
N LEU A 54 -4.03 9.45 3.33
CA LEU A 54 -5.30 10.12 3.11
C LEU A 54 -5.50 10.29 1.60
N PHE A 55 -6.29 9.40 1.01
CA PHE A 55 -6.51 9.29 -0.42
C PHE A 55 -7.39 10.42 -0.97
N ALA A 56 -8.50 10.71 -0.28
CA ALA A 56 -9.44 11.71 -0.75
C ALA A 56 -10.24 12.36 0.38
N LEU A 57 -10.69 13.58 0.11
CA LEU A 57 -11.73 14.27 0.88
C LEU A 57 -13.00 14.32 0.04
N VAL A 58 -14.05 13.64 0.49
CA VAL A 58 -15.27 13.46 -0.31
C VAL A 58 -16.49 14.14 0.32
N GLY A 59 -17.30 14.76 -0.52
CA GLY A 59 -18.56 15.39 -0.16
C GLY A 59 -18.42 16.73 0.56
N ARG A 60 -19.57 17.35 0.85
CA ARG A 60 -19.66 18.69 1.47
C ARG A 60 -18.89 18.81 2.78
N PHE A 61 -18.88 17.74 3.57
CA PHE A 61 -18.26 17.71 4.90
C PHE A 61 -16.82 17.17 4.89
N ARG A 62 -16.18 17.06 3.72
CA ARG A 62 -14.78 16.60 3.57
C ARG A 62 -14.51 15.33 4.36
N ARG A 63 -15.37 14.31 4.20
CA ARG A 63 -15.15 13.01 4.83
C ARG A 63 -13.82 12.46 4.32
N GLN A 64 -12.96 12.10 5.25
CA GLN A 64 -11.66 11.53 4.96
C GLN A 64 -11.80 10.08 4.49
N LEU A 65 -11.25 9.79 3.32
CA LEU A 65 -11.06 8.44 2.83
C LEU A 65 -9.58 8.10 2.93
N TRP A 66 -9.27 7.15 3.77
CA TRP A 66 -7.92 6.62 3.96
C TRP A 66 -7.73 5.36 3.13
N SER A 67 -6.47 5.09 2.80
CA SER A 67 -6.04 3.87 2.13
C SER A 67 -4.79 3.35 2.81
N THR A 68 -4.67 2.04 2.94
CA THR A 68 -3.49 1.35 3.44
C THR A 68 -2.80 0.64 2.28
N GLN A 69 -1.53 0.94 2.07
CA GLN A 69 -0.66 0.32 1.09
C GLN A 69 0.03 -0.88 1.73
N ILE A 70 0.06 -2.01 1.02
CA ILE A 70 0.79 -3.22 1.42
C ILE A 70 1.98 -3.34 0.48
N VAL A 71 3.19 -3.35 1.02
CA VAL A 71 4.43 -3.13 0.24
C VAL A 71 5.45 -4.22 0.53
N ASP A 72 6.08 -4.74 -0.52
CA ASP A 72 7.36 -5.45 -0.41
C ASP A 72 8.45 -4.39 -0.31
N VAL A 73 8.91 -4.14 0.92
CA VAL A 73 9.89 -3.08 1.21
C VAL A 73 11.30 -3.45 0.77
N ARG A 74 11.58 -4.74 0.51
CA ARG A 74 12.87 -5.18 -0.05
C ARG A 74 12.97 -4.85 -1.53
N ARG A 75 11.87 -5.03 -2.28
CA ARG A 75 11.82 -4.74 -3.72
C ARG A 75 11.35 -3.32 -4.04
N GLY A 76 10.75 -2.61 -3.08
CA GLY A 76 10.09 -1.34 -3.34
C GLY A 76 8.85 -1.52 -4.21
N GLN A 77 8.11 -2.62 -4.01
CA GLN A 77 6.97 -3.00 -4.85
C GLN A 77 5.66 -2.87 -4.05
N LEU A 78 4.71 -2.12 -4.60
CA LEU A 78 3.33 -2.11 -4.10
C LEU A 78 2.67 -3.46 -4.40
N LEU A 79 2.24 -4.16 -3.34
CA LEU A 79 1.54 -5.44 -3.42
C LEU A 79 0.04 -5.22 -3.48
N ASP A 80 -0.53 -4.30 -2.70
CA ASP A 80 -1.95 -3.99 -2.79
C ASP A 80 -2.30 -2.67 -2.10
N VAL A 81 -3.53 -2.21 -2.34
CA VAL A 81 -4.12 -1.08 -1.61
C VAL A 81 -5.48 -1.49 -1.08
N VAL A 82 -5.65 -1.43 0.23
CA VAL A 82 -6.90 -1.74 0.91
C VAL A 82 -7.51 -0.47 1.53
N PRO A 83 -8.84 -0.38 1.66
CA PRO A 83 -9.46 0.82 2.21
C PRO A 83 -9.20 0.96 3.71
N GLY A 84 -9.17 2.20 4.19
CA GLY A 84 -9.05 2.51 5.61
C GLY A 84 -7.59 2.68 6.08
N ARG A 85 -7.46 2.81 7.40
CA ARG A 85 -6.19 2.98 8.13
C ARG A 85 -6.17 2.19 9.44
N ASP A 86 -7.09 1.24 9.56
CA ASP A 86 -7.19 0.35 10.71
C ASP A 86 -6.63 -1.03 10.35
N SER A 87 -6.66 -1.96 11.31
CA SER A 87 -6.11 -3.29 11.13
C SER A 87 -7.02 -4.26 10.37
N VAL A 88 -8.30 -3.94 10.16
CA VAL A 88 -9.30 -4.90 9.69
C VAL A 88 -8.99 -5.36 8.27
N GLU A 89 -8.84 -4.41 7.35
CA GLU A 89 -8.64 -4.73 5.93
C GLU A 89 -7.25 -5.32 5.64
N PRO A 90 -6.14 -4.84 6.23
CA PRO A 90 -4.84 -5.52 6.13
C PRO A 90 -4.87 -6.95 6.68
N CYS A 91 -5.50 -7.20 7.84
CA CYS A 91 -5.66 -8.55 8.37
C CYS A 91 -6.46 -9.44 7.42
N ARG A 92 -7.58 -8.96 6.87
CA ARG A 92 -8.38 -9.69 5.89
C ARG A 92 -7.55 -10.03 4.64
N TRP A 93 -6.76 -9.08 4.16
CA TRP A 93 -5.90 -9.29 2.99
C TRP A 93 -4.83 -10.37 3.23
N LEU A 94 -4.18 -10.35 4.40
CA LEU A 94 -3.20 -11.36 4.80
C LEU A 94 -3.85 -12.73 5.02
N ALA A 95 -5.03 -12.77 5.62
CA ALA A 95 -5.77 -14.02 5.86
C ALA A 95 -6.20 -14.74 4.57
N GLY A 96 -6.26 -14.01 3.45
CA GLY A 96 -6.51 -14.58 2.12
C GLY A 96 -5.27 -15.17 1.44
N ARG A 97 -4.11 -15.19 2.09
CA ARG A 97 -2.85 -15.68 1.51
C ARG A 97 -2.51 -17.09 1.97
N ASP A 98 -1.65 -17.74 1.20
CA ASP A 98 -1.14 -19.06 1.52
C ASP A 98 -0.33 -19.02 2.83
N PRO A 99 -0.59 -19.93 3.80
CA PRO A 99 0.13 -19.96 5.07
C PRO A 99 1.66 -20.12 4.92
N ALA A 100 2.14 -20.87 3.93
CA ALA A 100 3.57 -21.02 3.66
C ALA A 100 4.16 -19.73 3.08
N TRP A 101 3.37 -18.96 2.33
CA TRP A 101 3.79 -17.62 1.88
C TRP A 101 3.92 -16.65 3.08
N LEU A 102 2.96 -16.66 4.01
CA LEU A 102 3.03 -15.86 5.24
C LEU A 102 4.24 -16.24 6.10
N ALA A 103 4.52 -17.53 6.25
CA ALA A 103 5.69 -18.04 6.97
C ALA A 103 7.02 -17.66 6.32
N GLY A 104 7.02 -17.30 5.03
CA GLY A 104 8.20 -16.78 4.32
C GLY A 104 8.51 -15.30 4.60
N ILE A 105 7.61 -14.58 5.28
CA ILE A 105 7.84 -13.19 5.67
C ILE A 105 8.67 -13.16 6.96
N GLU A 106 9.89 -12.68 6.84
CA GLU A 106 10.85 -12.60 7.94
C GLU A 106 10.83 -11.24 8.64
N TRP A 107 10.44 -10.18 7.91
CA TRP A 107 10.50 -8.81 8.40
C TRP A 107 9.16 -8.11 8.21
N ALA A 108 8.71 -7.42 9.26
CA ALA A 108 7.50 -6.62 9.24
C ALA A 108 7.87 -5.17 9.58
N THR A 109 7.79 -4.26 8.60
CA THR A 109 8.12 -2.85 8.81
C THR A 109 6.88 -2.07 9.15
N LEU A 110 6.93 -1.29 10.24
CA LEU A 110 5.83 -0.46 10.70
C LEU A 110 6.22 1.02 10.69
N ASP A 111 5.31 1.88 10.22
CA ASP A 111 5.21 3.22 10.78
C ASP A 111 4.75 3.10 12.25
N LEU A 112 5.11 4.04 13.11
CA LEU A 112 4.85 4.09 14.55
C LEU A 112 3.34 4.10 14.94
N SER A 113 2.43 3.79 14.01
CA SER A 113 1.00 3.64 14.26
C SER A 113 0.71 2.36 15.06
N ALA A 114 0.02 2.49 16.18
CA ALA A 114 -0.34 1.36 17.05
C ALA A 114 -1.28 0.35 16.35
N ALA A 115 -1.99 0.78 15.30
CA ALA A 115 -2.91 -0.07 14.55
C ALA A 115 -2.17 -1.18 13.78
N TYR A 116 -1.02 -0.88 13.16
CA TYR A 116 -0.31 -1.87 12.34
C TYR A 116 0.50 -2.88 13.15
N ARG A 117 0.93 -2.54 14.36
CA ARG A 117 1.48 -3.54 15.29
C ARG A 117 0.50 -4.68 15.50
N SER A 118 -0.79 -4.39 15.69
CA SER A 118 -1.81 -5.42 15.91
C SER A 118 -2.00 -6.34 14.69
N VAL A 119 -1.78 -5.84 13.48
CA VAL A 119 -1.83 -6.65 12.25
C VAL A 119 -0.71 -7.67 12.27
N TYR A 120 0.52 -7.24 12.57
CA TYR A 120 1.68 -8.12 12.60
C TYR A 120 1.63 -9.12 13.75
N ASP A 121 1.23 -8.70 14.95
CA ASP A 121 1.05 -9.59 16.09
C ASP A 121 0.04 -10.71 15.79
N THR A 122 -0.99 -10.41 14.97
CA THR A 122 -2.05 -11.36 14.63
C THR A 122 -1.67 -12.26 13.45
N MET A 123 -1.10 -11.68 12.38
CA MET A 123 -0.96 -12.34 11.09
C MET A 123 0.45 -12.81 10.77
N LEU A 124 1.46 -12.20 11.38
CA LEU A 124 2.89 -12.45 11.13
C LEU A 124 3.68 -12.53 12.45
N PRO A 125 3.28 -13.39 13.40
CA PRO A 125 3.84 -13.40 14.75
C PRO A 125 5.34 -13.79 14.80
N ASP A 126 5.81 -14.51 13.78
CA ASP A 126 7.20 -14.97 13.67
C ASP A 126 8.11 -13.95 12.96
N ALA A 127 7.53 -12.90 12.36
CA ALA A 127 8.30 -11.88 11.65
C ALA A 127 8.94 -10.89 12.63
N VAL A 128 10.19 -10.50 12.35
CA VAL A 128 10.88 -9.46 13.12
C VAL A 128 10.29 -8.11 12.78
N GLN A 129 9.66 -7.48 13.76
CA GLN A 129 9.09 -6.14 13.62
C GLN A 129 10.18 -5.07 13.70
N VAL A 130 10.25 -4.21 12.68
CA VAL A 130 11.22 -3.12 12.55
C VAL A 130 10.47 -1.81 12.42
N ALA A 131 10.80 -0.84 13.28
CA ALA A 131 10.29 0.52 13.16
C ALA A 131 10.96 1.23 11.97
N ASP A 132 10.14 1.88 11.14
CA ASP A 132 10.65 2.69 10.03
C ASP A 132 11.28 3.99 10.57
N PRO A 133 12.59 4.24 10.32
CA PRO A 133 13.26 5.47 10.76
C PRO A 133 12.77 6.75 10.07
N PHE A 134 12.06 6.65 8.94
CA PHE A 134 11.63 7.82 8.17
C PHE A 134 10.41 8.55 8.78
N HIS A 135 9.74 7.93 9.76
CA HIS A 135 8.53 8.47 10.39
C HIS A 135 8.78 9.13 11.77
N GLY A 136 10.05 9.30 12.16
CA GLY A 136 10.47 9.88 13.44
C GLY A 136 11.14 11.25 13.34
N SER A 137 10.36 12.34 13.36
CA SER A 137 10.84 13.65 13.84
C SER A 137 9.78 14.32 14.71
N THR A 138 9.53 13.76 15.88
CA THR A 138 9.01 14.53 17.02
C THR A 138 10.23 15.08 17.78
N ARG A 139 10.35 16.42 17.84
CA ARG A 139 11.40 17.10 18.62
C ARG A 139 11.45 16.53 20.04
N PRO A 140 12.63 16.36 20.65
CA PRO A 140 12.71 16.06 22.07
C PRO A 140 12.06 17.22 22.82
N THR A 141 10.97 16.96 23.53
CA THR A 141 10.55 17.85 24.62
C THR A 141 11.65 17.75 25.68
N LEU A 142 12.46 18.80 25.78
CA LEU A 142 13.36 18.98 26.90
C LEU A 142 12.51 18.96 28.17
N GLY A 143 12.70 17.93 28.99
CA GLY A 143 12.18 17.89 30.34
C GLY A 143 12.80 19.02 31.15
N GLY A 144 12.00 20.04 31.44
CA GLY A 144 12.33 21.04 32.46
C GLY A 144 11.94 20.48 33.81
N GLY A 145 12.91 19.90 34.52
CA GLY A 145 12.82 19.75 35.97
C GLY A 145 13.25 21.05 36.64
N LEU A 146 12.38 21.58 37.50
CA LEU A 146 12.66 21.99 38.89
C LEU A 146 11.35 21.86 39.68
#